data_AF-A0A8D2AU16-F1
#
_entry.id   AF-A0A8D2AU16-F1
#
_cell.length_a   1.000
_cell.length_b   1.000
_cell.length_c   1.000
_cell.angle_alpha   90.00
_cell.angle_beta   90.00
_cell.angle_gamma   90.00
#
_symmetry.space_group_name_H-M   'P 1'
#
loop_
_entity.id
_entity.type
_entity.pdbx_description
1 polymer ?
#
loop_
_entity_poly.entity_id
_entity_poly.type
_entity_poly.pdbx_seq_one_letter_code
_entity_poly.pdbx_strand_id
1 'polypeptide(L)'
;MAARRIGAWAGAAVGRPAPSARPPVPLWVSRGLRQRLGLTLGSNSEGDHGGSVPDSQGGPEGAARLPASEELTAAELRIAELHSAACATGQLNYVDPATGYVVLTRLAHLQRGSCCGSACRHCPYGQVNVKDPSKKKKFNSYFYV
;
A
#
# COMPACT_ATOMS: atom_id res chain seq x y z
N MET A 1 67.50 12.28 27.51
CA MET A 1 66.26 12.33 28.31
C MET A 1 65.23 13.14 27.53
N ALA A 2 64.33 12.48 26.78
CA ALA A 2 63.34 13.16 25.94
C ALA A 2 62.08 13.46 26.76
N ALA A 3 61.79 14.76 26.93
CA ALA A 3 60.65 15.25 27.69
C ALA A 3 59.34 15.14 26.88
N ARG A 4 58.35 14.55 27.53
CA ARG A 4 56.96 14.35 27.09
C ARG A 4 56.24 15.69 26.95
N ARG A 5 55.38 15.88 25.94
CA ARG A 5 54.12 16.61 26.09
C ARG A 5 53.01 16.02 25.21
N ILE A 6 51.98 15.55 25.91
CA ILE A 6 50.76 14.93 25.40
C ILE A 6 49.77 16.07 25.23
N GLY A 7 49.29 16.31 24.00
CA GLY A 7 48.27 17.31 23.71
C GLY A 7 46.90 16.84 24.18
N ALA A 8 46.25 17.65 25.03
CA ALA A 8 44.91 17.43 25.52
C ALA A 8 43.88 17.75 24.41
N TRP A 9 43.03 16.78 24.06
CA TRP A 9 41.84 17.03 23.24
C TRP A 9 40.67 17.42 24.15
N ALA A 10 40.20 18.66 23.98
CA ALA A 10 38.99 19.14 24.64
C ALA A 10 37.75 18.56 23.94
N GLY A 11 36.90 17.90 24.71
CA GLY A 11 35.63 17.33 24.24
C GLY A 11 34.58 18.43 24.01
N ALA A 12 33.94 18.39 22.83
CA ALA A 12 32.76 19.20 22.54
C ALA A 12 31.51 18.49 23.08
N ALA A 13 30.83 19.13 24.03
CA ALA A 13 29.56 18.68 24.58
C ALA A 13 28.44 18.89 23.54
N VAL A 14 27.89 17.80 23.01
CA VAL A 14 26.69 17.84 22.15
C VAL A 14 25.47 17.96 23.06
N GLY A 15 24.78 19.11 22.97
CA GLY A 15 23.54 19.39 23.69
C GLY A 15 22.42 18.41 23.34
N ARG A 16 21.62 18.06 24.36
CA ARG A 16 20.43 17.21 24.23
C ARG A 16 19.33 17.95 23.46
N PRO A 17 18.63 17.33 22.48
CA PRO A 17 17.43 17.92 21.92
C PRO A 17 16.25 17.83 22.90
N ALA A 18 15.47 18.90 22.98
CA ALA A 18 14.24 19.01 23.77
C ALA A 18 13.12 18.10 23.22
N PRO A 19 12.18 17.62 24.06
CA PRO A 19 11.06 16.81 23.60
C PRO A 19 10.08 17.65 22.77
N SER A 20 9.82 17.19 21.54
CA SER A 20 8.82 17.75 20.64
C SER A 20 7.42 17.64 21.24
N ALA A 21 6.73 18.78 21.31
CA ALA A 21 5.34 18.87 21.75
C ALA A 21 4.43 18.05 20.84
N ARG A 22 3.53 17.27 21.44
CA ARG A 22 2.53 16.46 20.74
C ARG A 22 1.53 17.37 19.98
N PRO A 23 1.14 17.03 18.74
CA PRO A 23 0.08 17.76 18.05
C PRO A 23 -1.29 17.50 18.71
N PRO A 24 -2.24 18.46 18.64
CA PRO A 24 -3.57 18.30 19.21
C PRO A 24 -4.38 17.25 18.44
N VAL A 25 -5.09 16.39 19.17
CA VAL A 25 -6.06 15.45 18.62
C VAL A 25 -7.30 16.22 18.12
N PRO A 26 -7.84 15.92 16.93
CA PRO A 26 -9.11 16.49 16.48
C PRO A 26 -10.26 15.94 17.33
N LEU A 27 -10.92 16.85 18.03
CA LEU A 27 -12.08 16.61 18.88
C LEU A 27 -13.33 16.49 18.00
N TRP A 28 -13.53 15.33 17.38
CA TRP A 28 -14.76 15.01 16.64
C TRP A 28 -15.35 13.68 17.14
N VAL A 29 -15.78 13.70 18.40
CA VAL A 29 -16.82 12.80 18.86
C VAL A 29 -18.14 13.41 18.42
N SER A 30 -18.65 12.98 17.27
CA SER A 30 -20.05 13.24 16.90
C SER A 30 -20.85 11.96 17.11
N ARG A 31 -21.73 12.09 18.10
CA ARG A 31 -22.79 11.20 18.58
C ARG A 31 -23.47 10.39 17.48
N GLY A 32 -23.74 9.14 17.83
CA GLY A 32 -24.58 8.24 17.04
C GLY A 32 -26.00 8.77 16.84
N LEU A 33 -26.58 8.37 15.72
CA LEU A 33 -28.00 8.50 15.46
C LEU A 33 -28.50 7.16 14.92
N ARG A 34 -29.16 6.40 15.80
CA ARG A 34 -30.03 5.27 15.46
C ARG A 34 -31.19 5.84 14.67
N GLN A 35 -31.42 5.34 13.46
CA GLN A 35 -32.72 5.46 12.82
C GLN A 35 -33.12 4.06 12.35
N ARG A 36 -33.79 3.35 13.24
CA ARG A 36 -34.57 2.14 12.93
C ARG A 36 -35.88 2.63 12.32
N LEU A 37 -36.12 2.34 11.05
CA LEU A 37 -37.46 2.38 10.46
C LEU A 37 -37.55 1.20 9.50
N GLY A 38 -38.27 0.17 9.93
CA GLY A 38 -38.67 -0.93 9.08
C GLY A 38 -39.92 -0.57 8.31
N LEU A 39 -40.03 -1.11 7.10
CA LEU A 39 -41.30 -1.38 6.44
C LEU A 39 -41.18 -2.75 5.78
N THR A 40 -42.06 -3.63 6.22
CA THR A 40 -42.31 -4.99 5.76
C THR A 40 -43.16 -5.01 4.47
N LEU A 41 -43.21 -6.20 3.86
CA LEU A 41 -44.06 -6.72 2.78
C LEU A 41 -43.57 -6.48 1.33
N GLY A 42 -43.62 -7.46 0.43
CA GLY A 42 -44.30 -8.75 0.48
C GLY A 42 -43.67 -9.85 -0.40
N SER A 43 -44.11 -11.06 -0.11
CA SER A 43 -43.82 -12.34 -0.77
C SER A 43 -44.27 -12.40 -2.23
N ASN A 44 -43.74 -13.41 -2.95
CA ASN A 44 -44.41 -14.51 -3.68
C ASN A 44 -43.26 -15.36 -4.31
N SER A 45 -42.99 -16.60 -3.89
CA SER A 45 -43.54 -17.89 -4.40
C SER A 45 -43.44 -18.01 -5.93
N GLU A 46 -42.90 -19.02 -6.62
CA GLU A 46 -42.38 -20.38 -6.38
C GLU A 46 -41.57 -20.76 -7.65
N GLY A 47 -40.71 -21.79 -7.58
CA GLY A 47 -40.02 -22.33 -8.77
C GLY A 47 -39.02 -23.42 -8.43
N ASP A 48 -39.53 -24.58 -8.01
CA ASP A 48 -38.84 -25.86 -8.05
C ASP A 48 -38.51 -26.24 -9.50
N HIS A 49 -37.31 -26.75 -9.77
CA HIS A 49 -37.06 -27.86 -10.71
C HIS A 49 -35.60 -28.30 -10.60
N GLY A 50 -35.41 -29.49 -10.03
CA GLY A 50 -34.13 -30.17 -9.99
C GLY A 50 -33.67 -30.73 -11.34
N GLY A 51 -32.41 -31.16 -11.39
CA GLY A 51 -31.95 -32.12 -12.39
C GLY A 51 -30.54 -31.90 -12.93
N SER A 52 -29.65 -32.79 -12.50
CA SER A 52 -28.57 -33.41 -13.28
C SER A 52 -27.22 -32.70 -13.41
N VAL A 53 -26.27 -33.27 -12.67
CA VAL A 53 -24.84 -33.36 -12.99
C VAL A 53 -24.65 -34.18 -14.27
N PRO A 54 -23.77 -33.75 -15.18
CA PRO A 54 -22.93 -34.67 -15.91
C PRO A 54 -21.46 -34.44 -15.56
N ASP A 55 -20.85 -35.51 -15.05
CA ASP A 55 -19.43 -35.77 -15.14
C ASP A 55 -19.03 -35.79 -16.63
N SER A 56 -18.05 -34.97 -17.01
CA SER A 56 -17.38 -35.10 -18.30
C SER A 56 -15.98 -34.50 -18.20
N GLN A 57 -15.04 -35.42 -18.08
CA GLN A 57 -13.61 -35.23 -18.23
C GLN A 57 -13.30 -34.67 -19.63
N GLY A 58 -12.40 -33.68 -19.70
CA GLY A 58 -11.88 -33.15 -20.96
C GLY A 58 -10.72 -32.17 -20.72
N GLY A 59 -9.50 -32.71 -20.62
CA GLY A 59 -8.28 -31.92 -20.84
C GLY A 59 -7.91 -31.91 -22.35
N PRO A 60 -6.78 -31.27 -22.72
CA PRO A 60 -6.74 -29.87 -23.11
C PRO A 60 -6.41 -29.73 -24.60
N GLU A 61 -7.30 -29.12 -25.38
CA GLU A 61 -7.12 -29.01 -26.83
C GLU A 61 -7.11 -27.52 -27.22
N GLY A 62 -5.89 -26.96 -27.29
CA GLY A 62 -5.49 -26.11 -28.41
C GLY A 62 -6.33 -24.88 -28.76
N ALA A 63 -6.84 -24.12 -27.80
CA ALA A 63 -7.23 -22.73 -28.07
C ALA A 63 -5.95 -21.88 -28.10
N ALA A 64 -5.43 -21.63 -29.30
CA ALA A 64 -4.39 -20.63 -29.54
C ALA A 64 -4.87 -19.30 -28.96
N ARG A 65 -4.38 -18.99 -27.76
CA ARG A 65 -4.70 -17.78 -26.99
C ARG A 65 -4.34 -16.58 -27.84
N LEU A 66 -5.35 -15.78 -28.15
CA LEU A 66 -5.15 -14.36 -28.41
C LEU A 66 -4.26 -13.80 -27.28
N PRO A 67 -3.13 -13.13 -27.55
CA PRO A 67 -2.38 -12.50 -26.48
C PRO A 67 -3.26 -11.40 -25.89
N ALA A 68 -3.72 -11.64 -24.65
CA ALA A 68 -4.52 -10.71 -23.86
C ALA A 68 -3.78 -9.37 -23.77
N SER A 69 -4.42 -8.31 -24.23
CA SER A 69 -3.96 -6.95 -24.05
C SER A 69 -3.88 -6.63 -22.55
N GLU A 70 -2.65 -6.49 -22.04
CA GLU A 70 -2.31 -5.74 -20.82
C GLU A 70 -3.08 -6.13 -19.53
N GLU A 71 -3.28 -7.42 -19.26
CA GLU A 71 -3.78 -7.86 -17.95
C GLU A 71 -2.64 -7.90 -16.90
N LEU A 72 -2.87 -7.31 -15.73
CA LEU A 72 -1.95 -7.37 -14.59
C LEU A 72 -1.70 -8.84 -14.20
N THR A 73 -0.45 -9.19 -13.90
CA THR A 73 -0.11 -10.52 -13.38
C THR A 73 -0.78 -10.76 -12.02
N ALA A 74 -0.93 -12.04 -11.62
CA ALA A 74 -1.49 -12.38 -10.31
C ALA A 74 -0.74 -11.72 -9.13
N ALA A 75 0.58 -11.55 -9.25
CA ALA A 75 1.39 -10.85 -8.26
C ALA A 75 1.07 -9.34 -8.22
N GLU A 76 0.94 -8.70 -9.39
CA GLU A 76 0.61 -7.28 -9.49
C GLU A 76 -0.80 -6.98 -9.00
N LEU A 77 -1.77 -7.85 -9.29
CA LEU A 77 -3.12 -7.77 -8.74
C LEU A 77 -3.11 -7.80 -7.20
N ARG A 78 -2.33 -8.71 -6.60
CA ARG A 78 -2.20 -8.80 -5.14
C ARG A 78 -1.54 -7.55 -4.54
N ILE A 79 -0.55 -6.97 -5.22
CA ILE A 79 0.08 -5.71 -4.81
C ILE A 79 -0.95 -4.57 -4.82
N ALA A 80 -1.73 -4.47 -5.90
CA ALA A 80 -2.79 -3.50 -6.07
C ALA A 80 -3.87 -3.61 -4.98
N GLU A 81 -4.31 -4.83 -4.67
CA GLU A 81 -5.29 -5.11 -3.63
C GLU A 81 -4.79 -4.75 -2.22
N LEU A 82 -3.58 -5.16 -1.86
CA LEU A 82 -3.01 -4.83 -0.55
C LEU A 82 -2.83 -3.31 -0.39
N HIS A 83 -2.42 -2.63 -1.47
CA HIS A 83 -2.33 -1.19 -1.48
C HIS A 83 -3.70 -0.52 -1.26
N SER A 84 -4.74 -0.95 -1.99
CA SER A 84 -6.08 -0.37 -1.88
C SER A 84 -6.68 -0.60 -0.50
N ALA A 85 -6.52 -1.81 0.07
CA ALA A 85 -6.94 -2.14 1.42
C ALA A 85 -6.22 -1.30 2.49
N ALA A 86 -4.90 -1.13 2.36
CA ALA A 86 -4.14 -0.26 3.25
C ALA A 86 -4.61 1.19 3.16
N CYS A 87 -4.90 1.70 1.95
CA CYS A 87 -5.44 3.05 1.79
C CYS A 87 -6.85 3.18 2.39
N ALA A 88 -7.74 2.21 2.17
CA ALA A 88 -9.10 2.24 2.69
C ALA A 88 -9.15 2.24 4.22
N THR A 89 -8.18 1.59 4.87
CA THR A 89 -8.04 1.55 6.33
C THR A 89 -7.17 2.67 6.92
N GLY A 90 -6.67 3.58 6.07
CA GLY A 90 -5.81 4.69 6.51
C GLY A 90 -4.39 4.25 6.91
N GLN A 91 -3.99 3.03 6.59
CA GLN A 91 -2.62 2.56 6.80
C GLN A 91 -1.63 3.26 5.86
N LEU A 92 -0.49 3.65 6.42
CA LEU A 92 0.54 4.39 5.70
C LEU A 92 1.52 3.48 4.94
N ASN A 93 1.47 2.18 5.17
CA ASN A 93 2.34 1.21 4.52
C ASN A 93 1.66 -0.16 4.41
N TYR A 94 2.18 -1.00 3.53
CA TYR A 94 1.85 -2.42 3.42
C TYR A 94 3.13 -3.21 3.10
N VAL A 95 3.10 -4.53 3.31
CA VAL A 95 4.20 -5.42 2.91
C VAL A 95 3.96 -5.90 1.49
N ASP A 96 4.93 -5.65 0.62
CA ASP A 96 4.90 -6.14 -0.74
C ASP A 96 5.03 -7.67 -0.80
N PRO A 97 4.04 -8.41 -1.34
CA PRO A 97 4.11 -9.86 -1.44
C PRO A 97 5.20 -10.37 -2.39
N ALA A 98 5.66 -9.55 -3.35
CA ALA A 98 6.68 -9.95 -4.31
C ALA A 98 8.12 -9.75 -3.79
N THR A 99 8.40 -8.66 -3.08
CA THR A 99 9.76 -8.35 -2.58
C THR A 99 9.94 -8.50 -1.07
N GLY A 100 8.84 -8.57 -0.31
CA GLY A 100 8.87 -8.54 1.16
C GLY A 100 9.14 -7.15 1.76
N TYR A 101 9.26 -6.10 0.95
CA TYR A 101 9.56 -4.76 1.46
C TYR A 101 8.33 -4.07 2.04
N VAL A 102 8.56 -3.21 3.04
CA VAL A 102 7.55 -2.28 3.53
C VAL A 102 7.43 -1.12 2.55
N VAL A 103 6.30 -1.03 1.86
CA VAL A 103 6.03 -0.02 0.84
C VAL A 103 5.07 1.03 1.40
N LEU A 104 5.46 2.29 1.31
CA LEU A 104 4.61 3.42 1.66
C LEU A 104 3.42 3.53 0.69
N THR A 105 2.22 3.73 1.23
CA THR A 105 1.00 3.93 0.44
C THR A 105 0.99 5.30 -0.23
N ARG A 106 0.05 5.52 -1.15
CA ARG A 106 -0.18 6.82 -1.79
C ARG A 106 -0.57 7.85 -0.73
N LEU A 107 -1.41 7.45 0.23
CA LEU A 107 -1.80 8.28 1.36
C LEU A 107 -0.61 8.77 2.18
N ALA A 108 0.36 7.90 2.47
CA ALA A 108 1.56 8.30 3.20
C ALA A 108 2.40 9.35 2.47
N HIS A 109 2.46 9.27 1.14
CA HIS A 109 3.14 10.28 0.33
C HIS A 109 2.36 11.59 0.30
N LEU A 110 1.03 11.54 0.17
CA LEU A 110 0.18 12.74 0.22
C LEU A 110 0.28 13.43 1.58
N GLN A 111 0.28 12.68 2.68
CA GLN A 111 0.46 13.21 4.04
C GLN A 111 1.86 13.82 4.23
N ARG A 112 2.89 13.23 3.64
CA ARG A 112 4.26 13.76 3.64
C ARG A 112 4.41 15.01 2.76
N GLY A 113 3.63 15.12 1.68
CA GLY A 113 3.71 16.20 0.70
C GLY A 113 4.89 16.11 -0.27
N SER A 114 5.66 15.01 -0.29
CA SER A 114 6.85 14.87 -1.13
C SER A 114 7.24 13.42 -1.44
N CYS A 115 8.08 13.25 -2.49
CA CYS A 115 8.67 11.95 -2.82
C CYS A 115 9.74 11.56 -1.78
N CYS A 116 9.62 10.35 -1.21
CA CYS A 116 10.56 9.84 -0.22
C CYS A 116 11.94 9.43 -0.78
N GLY A 117 12.07 9.25 -2.10
CA GLY A 117 13.32 8.87 -2.76
C GLY A 117 13.63 7.37 -2.76
N SER A 118 12.75 6.52 -2.23
CA SER A 118 12.95 5.07 -2.10
C SER A 118 12.33 4.22 -3.22
N ALA A 119 12.03 4.81 -4.39
CA ALA A 119 11.40 4.13 -5.53
C ALA A 119 10.12 3.33 -5.15
N CYS A 120 9.27 3.94 -4.32
CA CYS A 120 8.00 3.35 -3.91
C CYS A 120 7.06 3.14 -5.10
N ARG A 121 6.27 2.05 -5.03
CA ARG A 121 5.37 1.64 -6.11
C ARG A 121 4.23 2.60 -6.39
N HIS A 122 3.75 3.30 -5.37
CA HIS A 122 2.57 4.17 -5.48
C HIS A 122 2.92 5.63 -5.17
N CYS A 123 4.09 6.08 -5.62
CA CYS A 123 4.51 7.47 -5.47
C CYS A 123 3.69 8.39 -6.38
N PRO A 124 2.86 9.31 -5.84
CA PRO A 124 2.08 10.24 -6.67
C PRO A 124 2.94 11.33 -7.34
N TYR A 125 4.22 11.41 -6.97
CA TYR A 125 5.16 12.44 -7.40
C TYR A 125 6.18 11.94 -8.42
N GLY A 126 5.87 10.92 -9.22
CA GLY A 126 6.74 10.59 -10.35
C GLY A 126 8.12 10.02 -9.98
N GLN A 127 8.33 9.55 -8.75
CA GLN A 127 9.66 9.17 -8.24
C GLN A 127 10.75 10.27 -8.39
N VAL A 128 10.37 11.55 -8.36
CA VAL A 128 11.27 12.69 -8.62
C VAL A 128 12.51 12.75 -7.71
N ASN A 129 12.41 12.23 -6.48
CA ASN A 129 13.51 12.28 -5.50
C ASN A 129 14.35 10.99 -5.46
N VAL A 130 14.14 10.06 -6.41
CA VAL A 130 15.00 8.87 -6.55
C VAL A 130 16.28 9.30 -7.27
N LYS A 131 17.38 9.40 -6.51
CA LYS A 131 18.68 9.88 -7.02
C LYS A 131 19.34 8.89 -7.97
N ASP A 132 19.29 7.61 -7.63
CA ASP A 132 19.91 6.57 -8.43
C ASP A 132 19.01 6.22 -9.63
N PRO A 133 19.43 6.48 -10.88
CA PRO A 133 18.60 6.19 -12.05
C PRO A 133 18.31 4.69 -12.18
N SER A 134 19.24 3.82 -11.78
CA SER A 134 19.07 2.37 -11.80
C SER A 134 17.99 1.84 -10.86
N LYS A 135 17.54 2.65 -9.88
CA LYS A 135 16.45 2.28 -8.96
C LYS A 135 15.09 2.81 -9.44
N LYS A 136 15.06 3.68 -10.44
CA LYS A 136 13.79 4.19 -10.99
C LYS A 136 13.08 3.05 -11.69
N LYS A 137 11.81 2.90 -11.33
CA LYS A 137 10.93 1.84 -11.84
C LYS A 137 10.09 2.37 -12.99
N LYS A 138 9.60 1.47 -13.84
CA LYS A 138 8.72 1.86 -14.96
C LYS A 138 7.27 1.83 -14.50
N PHE A 139 6.48 2.78 -15.00
CA PHE A 139 5.05 2.83 -14.67
C PHE A 139 4.27 1.90 -15.63
N ASN A 140 3.54 0.92 -15.09
CA ASN A 140 2.78 -0.08 -15.86
C ASN A 140 1.30 0.28 -16.05
N SER A 141 0.93 1.56 -15.93
CA SER A 141 -0.44 2.11 -15.85
C SER A 141 -1.12 2.06 -14.46
N TYR A 142 -0.81 1.09 -13.61
CA TYR A 142 -1.35 1.03 -12.25
C TYR A 142 -0.35 1.53 -11.21
N PHE A 143 0.89 1.05 -11.28
CA PHE A 143 1.94 1.37 -10.32
C PHE A 143 3.34 1.24 -10.93
N TYR A 144 4.37 1.53 -10.14
CA TYR A 144 5.76 1.38 -10.58
C TYR A 144 6.29 -0.04 -10.36
N VAL A 145 6.73 -0.70 -11.43
CA VAL A 145 7.39 -2.02 -11.46
C VAL A 145 8.87 -1.92 -11.80
#